data_AF-A0A3M1HVV0-F1
#
_entry.id   AF-A0A3M1HVV0-F1
#
_cell.length_a   1.000
_cell.length_b   1.000
_cell.length_c   1.000
_cell.angle_alpha   90.00
_cell.angle_beta   90.00
_cell.angle_gamma   90.00
#
_symmetry.space_group_name_H-M   'P 1'
#
loop_
_entity.id
_entity.type
_entity.pdbx_description
1 polymer ?
#
loop_
_entity_poly.entity_id
_entity_poly.type
_entity_poly.pdbx_seq_one_letter_code
_entity_poly.pdbx_strand_id
1 'polypeptide(L)'
;MASYGGPGKGTSVFLRGANSGHTLVLVDGVRMGSATTGSFDWANLPASAIERIEIVRGPQSGLYGSDAIGGVIQIFTKKGADEPSARAYLEAGGLGSSRASVDVRGGKEGVRYALTAEGYRTRGVSAAANGTEPDSFHTTNWSASLDLPVGDGALHLSGLSTDGTTGLDGGFPFGDVLNYKQRLQQRALRTELEYPVLDAWLMRLRIGRSEDISIGMDPATASNNWRIRTRIDQWAWENQLDFGRLGIVAGVEQYRSYGKNPSQRIDKRMDQTAGFVEIGWHGDLLDATATLRHDRNSLVANKTTYRIGVAAHPSTGLTVFANYGTGFKAPSLNDLYWPASAWSAGNPNLKPESSTGWDAGIRWQQESDWGALTLSATYFRQDIR
;
A
#
# COMPACT_ATOMS: atom_id res chain seq x y z
N MET A 1 12.57 6.75 6.36
CA MET A 1 11.58 6.19 7.30
C MET A 1 11.80 6.87 8.65
N ALA A 2 10.75 7.08 9.43
CA ALA A 2 10.83 7.53 10.82
C ALA A 2 9.96 6.60 11.68
N SER A 3 10.42 6.25 12.89
CA SER A 3 9.68 5.43 13.86
C SER A 3 9.62 6.15 15.20
N TYR A 4 8.51 6.01 15.91
CA TYR A 4 8.33 6.52 17.28
C TYR A 4 8.87 5.57 18.36
N GLY A 5 9.50 4.44 17.99
CA GLY A 5 10.14 3.54 18.95
C GLY A 5 10.41 2.14 18.39
N GLY A 6 10.26 1.13 19.25
CA GLY A 6 10.44 -0.29 18.91
C GLY A 6 9.32 -0.89 18.04
N PRO A 7 9.31 -2.22 17.87
CA PRO A 7 8.28 -2.92 17.11
C PRO A 7 6.86 -2.56 17.55
N GLY A 8 5.92 -2.47 16.60
CA GLY A 8 4.53 -2.10 16.88
C GLY A 8 4.26 -0.60 17.00
N LYS A 9 5.31 0.24 17.07
CA LYS A 9 5.17 1.70 17.16
C LYS A 9 4.92 2.33 15.79
N GLY A 10 4.20 3.45 15.79
CA GLY A 10 3.88 4.20 14.59
C GLY A 10 5.12 4.47 13.73
N THR A 11 5.04 4.07 12.47
CA THR A 11 6.16 4.15 11.54
C THR A 11 5.70 4.86 10.26
N SER A 12 6.50 5.79 9.77
CA SER A 12 6.24 6.55 8.55
C SER A 12 7.32 6.31 7.50
N VAL A 13 6.90 6.01 6.27
CA VAL A 13 7.77 5.87 5.10
C VAL A 13 7.64 7.11 4.23
N PHE A 14 8.76 7.65 3.76
CA PHE A 14 8.81 8.83 2.91
C PHE A 14 9.53 8.46 1.62
N LEU A 15 8.97 8.85 0.47
CA LEU A 15 9.55 8.62 -0.86
C LEU A 15 9.95 9.95 -1.48
N ARG A 16 11.23 10.08 -1.86
CA ARG A 16 11.77 11.27 -2.55
C ARG A 16 11.47 12.61 -1.83
N GLY A 17 11.32 12.59 -0.50
CA GLY A 17 11.01 13.76 0.33
C GLY A 17 9.51 14.10 0.45
N ALA A 18 8.62 13.37 -0.24
CA ALA A 18 7.18 13.52 -0.07
C ALA A 18 6.72 12.98 1.30
N ASN A 19 5.60 13.51 1.82
CA ASN A 19 5.02 13.10 3.10
C ASN A 19 4.60 11.61 3.07
N SER A 20 4.52 10.94 4.23
CA SER A 20 4.10 9.54 4.31
C SER A 20 2.67 9.29 3.81
N GLY A 21 1.80 10.30 3.92
CA GLY A 21 0.47 10.26 3.32
C GLY A 21 0.45 10.48 1.81
N HIS A 22 1.58 10.76 1.15
CA HIS A 22 1.70 10.91 -0.31
C HIS A 22 2.17 9.63 -1.00
N THR A 23 2.16 8.50 -0.29
CA THR A 23 2.50 7.18 -0.85
C THR A 23 1.30 6.27 -0.77
N LEU A 24 0.84 5.80 -1.93
CA LEU A 24 -0.18 4.76 -1.98
C LEU A 24 0.44 3.41 -1.60
N VAL A 25 -0.19 2.70 -0.66
CA VAL A 25 0.21 1.33 -0.31
C VAL A 25 -0.87 0.36 -0.77
N LEU A 26 -0.44 -0.68 -1.48
CA LEU A 26 -1.29 -1.75 -1.96
C LEU A 26 -0.78 -3.08 -1.40
N VAL A 27 -1.68 -3.97 -1.00
CA VAL A 27 -1.38 -5.39 -0.70
C VAL A 27 -2.17 -6.23 -1.69
N ASP A 28 -1.46 -6.94 -2.56
CA ASP A 28 -2.05 -7.65 -3.69
C ASP A 28 -3.01 -6.78 -4.51
N GLY A 29 -2.72 -5.48 -4.67
CA GLY A 29 -3.60 -4.54 -5.39
C GLY A 29 -4.80 -4.03 -4.58
N VAL A 30 -4.95 -4.41 -3.31
CA VAL A 30 -5.93 -3.84 -2.40
C VAL A 30 -5.35 -2.59 -1.74
N ARG A 31 -5.99 -1.43 -1.91
CA ARG A 31 -5.62 -0.20 -1.18
C ARG A 31 -5.62 -0.41 0.34
N MET A 32 -4.49 -0.09 0.97
CA MET A 32 -4.29 -0.18 2.41
C MET A 32 -4.14 1.21 3.02
N GLY A 33 -4.53 1.32 4.30
CA GLY A 33 -4.34 2.51 5.11
C GLY A 33 -5.62 3.06 5.72
N SER A 34 -5.43 3.95 6.68
CA SER A 34 -6.52 4.52 7.48
C SER A 34 -7.20 5.64 6.71
N ALA A 35 -8.50 5.45 6.43
CA ALA A 35 -9.34 6.50 5.83
C ALA A 35 -9.42 7.78 6.68
N THR A 36 -9.16 7.68 7.98
CA THR A 36 -9.16 8.83 8.89
C THR A 36 -7.88 9.64 8.82
N THR A 37 -6.71 9.01 8.70
CA THR A 37 -5.41 9.71 8.70
C THR A 37 -4.83 9.89 7.29
N GLY A 38 -5.35 9.18 6.29
CA GLY A 38 -4.83 9.20 4.92
C GLY A 38 -3.41 8.65 4.81
N SER A 39 -3.06 7.67 5.65
CA SER A 39 -1.74 7.04 5.74
C SER A 39 -1.85 5.56 6.08
N PHE A 40 -0.85 4.78 5.68
CA PHE A 40 -0.72 3.36 6.04
C PHE A 40 0.14 3.21 7.31
N ASP A 41 -0.33 2.40 8.26
CA ASP A 41 0.45 2.02 9.43
C ASP A 41 1.32 0.80 9.11
N TRP A 42 2.64 1.00 9.15
CA TRP A 42 3.65 0.00 8.81
C TRP A 42 4.00 -0.94 9.97
N ALA A 43 3.55 -0.63 11.19
CA ALA A 43 3.99 -1.28 12.42
C ALA A 43 3.77 -2.80 12.45
N ASN A 44 2.77 -3.27 11.69
CA ASN A 44 2.25 -4.63 11.76
C ASN A 44 2.47 -5.43 10.46
N LEU A 45 3.20 -4.91 9.47
CA LEU A 45 3.36 -5.60 8.20
C LEU A 45 4.16 -6.92 8.36
N PRO A 46 3.58 -8.09 8.01
CA PRO A 46 4.24 -9.37 8.24
C PRO A 46 5.25 -9.73 7.14
N ALA A 47 6.54 -9.53 7.43
CA ALA A 47 7.61 -9.82 6.47
C ALA A 47 7.60 -11.27 5.97
N SER A 48 7.22 -12.25 6.80
CA SER A 48 7.13 -13.65 6.40
C SER A 48 6.03 -13.94 5.39
N ALA A 49 4.96 -13.14 5.31
CA ALA A 49 3.90 -13.34 4.32
C ALA A 49 4.22 -12.74 2.94
N ILE A 50 5.28 -11.93 2.86
CA ILE A 50 5.64 -11.16 1.67
C ILE A 50 6.52 -11.99 0.76
N GLU A 51 6.18 -12.00 -0.52
CA GLU A 51 7.00 -12.57 -1.58
C GLU A 51 7.96 -11.53 -2.14
N ARG A 52 7.43 -10.34 -2.44
CA ARG A 52 8.21 -9.20 -2.91
C ARG A 52 7.49 -7.89 -2.64
N ILE A 53 8.26 -6.80 -2.67
CA ILE A 53 7.76 -5.43 -2.60
C ILE A 53 8.27 -4.70 -3.83
N GLU A 54 7.35 -4.06 -4.55
CA GLU A 54 7.66 -3.19 -5.67
C GLU A 54 7.40 -1.74 -5.30
N ILE A 55 8.33 -0.86 -5.65
CA ILE A 55 8.25 0.57 -5.35
C ILE A 55 8.35 1.35 -6.64
N VAL A 56 7.25 1.96 -7.05
CA VAL A 56 7.20 2.87 -8.19
C VAL A 56 7.26 4.30 -7.66
N ARG A 57 8.26 5.06 -8.11
CA ARG A 57 8.53 6.42 -7.62
C ARG A 57 8.01 7.46 -8.61
N GLY A 58 7.77 8.68 -8.12
CA GLY A 58 7.31 9.80 -8.94
C GLY A 58 5.79 9.88 -9.07
N PRO A 59 5.26 10.78 -9.92
CA PRO A 59 3.82 11.02 -10.04
C PRO A 59 3.14 9.83 -10.73
N GLN A 60 2.53 8.96 -9.93
CA GLN A 60 1.86 7.73 -10.38
C GLN A 60 0.34 7.82 -10.33
N SER A 61 -0.21 8.97 -9.93
CA SER A 61 -1.66 9.22 -9.88
C SER A 61 -2.39 9.09 -11.21
N GLY A 62 -1.69 9.17 -12.36
CA GLY A 62 -2.31 8.90 -13.67
C GLY A 62 -2.84 7.47 -13.77
N LEU A 63 -2.13 6.50 -13.21
CA LEU A 63 -2.55 5.09 -13.18
C LEU A 63 -3.29 4.74 -11.90
N TYR A 64 -2.74 5.19 -10.76
CA TYR A 64 -3.16 4.73 -9.44
C TYR A 64 -4.06 5.71 -8.67
N GLY A 65 -4.47 6.83 -9.27
CA GLY A 65 -5.42 7.78 -8.66
C GLY A 65 -4.89 8.54 -7.44
N SER A 66 -5.77 8.84 -6.47
CA SER A 66 -5.41 9.58 -5.25
C SER A 66 -4.29 8.88 -4.48
N ASP A 67 -3.53 9.70 -3.76
CA ASP A 67 -2.50 9.32 -2.79
C ASP A 67 -1.18 8.86 -3.41
N ALA A 68 -1.14 8.66 -4.73
CA ALA A 68 0.06 8.29 -5.49
C ALA A 68 0.90 9.51 -5.96
N ILE A 69 0.98 10.56 -5.12
CA ILE A 69 1.76 11.77 -5.40
C ILE A 69 3.27 11.45 -5.38
N GLY A 70 3.78 10.89 -4.29
CA GLY A 70 5.19 10.56 -4.09
C GLY A 70 5.59 9.20 -4.69
N GLY A 71 4.61 8.30 -4.84
CA GLY A 71 4.77 7.01 -5.47
C GLY A 71 3.77 5.96 -4.97
N VAL A 72 4.02 4.71 -5.35
CA VAL A 72 3.23 3.54 -4.98
C VAL A 72 4.16 2.48 -4.42
N ILE A 73 3.77 1.87 -3.31
CA ILE A 73 4.39 0.67 -2.76
C ILE A 73 3.37 -0.46 -2.88
N GLN A 74 3.70 -1.45 -3.70
CA GLN A 74 2.88 -2.64 -3.89
C GLN A 74 3.55 -3.82 -3.19
N ILE A 75 2.81 -4.47 -2.30
CA ILE A 75 3.26 -5.62 -1.53
C ILE A 75 2.57 -6.85 -2.11
N PHE A 76 3.35 -7.82 -2.56
CA PHE A 76 2.84 -9.08 -3.06
C PHE A 76 2.98 -10.14 -1.99
N THR A 77 1.87 -10.77 -1.62
CA THR A 77 1.90 -11.92 -0.72
C THR A 77 2.34 -13.17 -1.46
N LYS A 78 2.79 -14.17 -0.69
CA LYS A 78 3.23 -15.46 -1.21
C LYS A 78 2.14 -16.14 -2.04
N LYS A 79 2.49 -16.54 -3.26
CA LYS A 79 1.61 -17.31 -4.16
C LYS A 79 1.87 -18.81 -4.09
N GLY A 80 0.91 -19.59 -4.58
CA GLY A 80 1.06 -21.04 -4.72
C GLY A 80 2.12 -21.42 -5.75
N ALA A 81 2.57 -22.67 -5.67
CA ALA A 81 3.61 -23.24 -6.52
C ALA A 81 3.09 -24.50 -7.20
N ASP A 82 3.73 -24.99 -8.26
CA ASP A 82 3.29 -26.23 -8.91
C ASP A 82 3.57 -27.46 -8.03
N GLU A 83 4.70 -27.47 -7.32
CA GLU A 83 5.06 -28.54 -6.40
C GLU A 83 4.74 -28.17 -4.94
N PRO A 84 4.15 -29.10 -4.15
CA PRO A 84 3.95 -28.90 -2.73
C PRO A 84 5.27 -28.69 -1.98
N SER A 85 5.32 -27.63 -1.17
CA SER A 85 6.45 -27.35 -0.30
C SER A 85 5.98 -26.76 1.03
N ALA A 86 6.73 -27.05 2.08
CA ALA A 86 6.52 -26.47 3.40
C ALA A 86 7.85 -25.91 3.92
N ARG A 87 7.80 -24.74 4.55
CA ARG A 87 8.92 -24.13 5.25
C ARG A 87 8.49 -23.75 6.65
N ALA A 88 9.30 -24.10 7.64
CA ALA A 88 9.16 -23.63 9.00
C ALA A 88 10.37 -22.77 9.33
N TYR A 89 10.14 -21.69 10.08
CA TYR A 89 11.17 -20.78 10.54
C TYR A 89 10.96 -20.52 12.03
N LEU A 90 12.05 -20.57 12.78
CA LEU A 90 12.09 -20.31 14.21
C LEU A 90 13.25 -19.37 14.50
N GLU A 91 13.01 -18.34 15.30
CA GLU A 91 13.99 -17.38 15.74
C GLU A 91 13.80 -17.10 17.24
N ALA A 92 14.91 -16.96 17.96
CA ALA A 92 14.93 -16.45 19.32
C ALA A 92 16.14 -15.53 19.49
N GLY A 93 16.01 -14.47 20.30
CA GLY A 93 17.08 -13.49 20.44
C GLY A 93 16.93 -12.59 21.66
N GLY A 94 17.74 -11.52 21.69
CA GLY A 94 17.73 -10.52 22.75
C GLY A 94 16.35 -9.91 23.01
N LEU A 95 16.20 -9.23 24.15
CA LEU A 95 14.93 -8.65 24.60
C LEU A 95 13.79 -9.68 24.79
N GLY A 96 14.13 -10.97 24.96
CA GLY A 96 13.12 -12.03 25.04
C GLY A 96 12.32 -12.17 23.74
N SER A 97 12.96 -11.88 22.60
CA SER A 97 12.30 -11.93 21.29
C SER A 97 12.20 -13.37 20.81
N SER A 98 11.07 -13.71 20.21
CA SER A 98 10.91 -14.97 19.49
C SER A 98 9.95 -14.81 18.31
N ARG A 99 10.28 -15.44 17.19
CA ARG A 99 9.43 -15.53 16.00
C ARG A 99 9.28 -16.99 15.58
N ALA A 100 8.09 -17.36 15.15
CA ALA A 100 7.83 -18.62 14.49
C ALA A 100 6.95 -18.37 13.28
N SER A 101 7.29 -18.95 12.12
CA SER A 101 6.42 -18.93 10.96
C SER A 101 6.37 -20.28 10.26
N VAL A 102 5.23 -20.58 9.67
CA VAL A 102 5.03 -21.74 8.81
C VAL A 102 4.44 -21.26 7.49
N ASP A 103 5.04 -21.69 6.40
CA ASP A 103 4.60 -21.45 5.04
C ASP A 103 4.33 -22.79 4.37
N VAL A 104 3.13 -22.95 3.80
CA VAL A 104 2.77 -24.12 3.00
C VAL A 104 2.31 -23.61 1.64
N ARG A 105 2.85 -24.18 0.57
CA ARG A 105 2.48 -23.83 -0.80
C ARG A 105 2.37 -25.09 -1.63
N GLY A 106 1.60 -25.04 -2.71
CA GLY A 106 1.52 -26.14 -3.65
C GLY A 106 0.44 -25.91 -4.68
N GLY A 107 0.26 -26.92 -5.54
CA GLY A 107 -0.66 -26.83 -6.64
C GLY A 107 -0.87 -28.18 -7.30
N LYS A 108 -1.99 -28.31 -8.00
CA LYS A 108 -2.33 -29.47 -8.81
C LYS A 108 -3.36 -29.07 -9.85
N GLU A 109 -3.19 -29.51 -11.10
CA GLU A 109 -4.18 -29.33 -12.17
C GLU A 109 -4.61 -27.86 -12.34
N GLY A 110 -3.64 -26.93 -12.31
CA GLY A 110 -3.89 -25.50 -12.47
C GLY A 110 -4.35 -24.78 -11.19
N VAL A 111 -4.83 -25.50 -10.18
CA VAL A 111 -5.10 -24.93 -8.85
C VAL A 111 -3.78 -24.70 -8.13
N ARG A 112 -3.57 -23.51 -7.58
CA ARG A 112 -2.36 -23.17 -6.79
C ARG A 112 -2.77 -22.49 -5.49
N TYR A 113 -2.17 -22.89 -4.38
CA TYR A 113 -2.47 -22.36 -3.05
C TYR A 113 -1.21 -22.01 -2.27
N ALA A 114 -1.31 -21.00 -1.41
CA ALA A 114 -0.33 -20.72 -0.38
C ALA A 114 -1.00 -20.28 0.93
N LEU A 115 -0.41 -20.69 2.05
CA LEU A 115 -0.81 -20.32 3.40
C LEU A 115 0.45 -19.99 4.21
N THR A 116 0.45 -18.82 4.85
CA THR A 116 1.48 -18.39 5.79
C THR A 116 0.83 -18.06 7.13
N ALA A 117 1.42 -18.56 8.20
CA ALA A 117 1.10 -18.19 9.57
C ALA A 117 2.38 -17.73 10.28
N GLU A 118 2.33 -16.63 11.02
CA GLU A 118 3.46 -16.15 11.83
C GLU A 118 2.99 -15.67 13.19
N GLY A 119 3.76 -15.99 14.23
CA GLY A 119 3.74 -15.32 15.52
C GLY A 119 5.09 -14.66 15.80
N TYR A 120 5.07 -13.41 16.26
CA TYR A 120 6.27 -12.71 16.72
C TYR A 120 5.97 -12.02 18.05
N ARG A 121 6.92 -12.11 18.99
CA ARG A 121 6.86 -11.39 20.26
C ARG A 121 8.23 -10.85 20.65
N THR A 122 8.23 -9.77 21.39
CA THR A 122 9.42 -9.20 22.04
C THR A 122 8.99 -8.43 23.29
N ARG A 123 9.86 -8.36 24.31
CA ARG A 123 9.65 -7.42 25.42
C ARG A 123 9.92 -5.98 25.01
N GLY A 124 10.63 -5.76 23.89
CA GLY A 124 10.93 -4.45 23.36
C GLY A 124 11.79 -3.60 24.31
N VAL A 125 11.77 -2.31 24.08
CA VAL A 125 12.40 -1.26 24.89
C VAL A 125 11.40 -0.12 25.03
N SER A 126 11.40 0.55 26.17
CA SER A 126 10.62 1.78 26.38
C SER A 126 10.94 2.81 25.30
N ALA A 127 9.93 3.42 24.70
CA ALA A 127 10.10 4.57 23.81
C ALA A 127 10.32 5.87 24.61
N ALA A 128 9.81 5.94 25.85
CA ALA A 128 10.08 7.04 26.77
C ALA A 128 11.52 6.98 27.30
N ALA A 129 12.22 8.12 27.24
CA ALA A 129 13.62 8.25 27.67
C ALA A 129 13.84 7.97 29.17
N ASN A 130 12.82 8.21 29.99
CA ASN A 130 12.80 7.93 31.43
C ASN A 130 11.94 6.70 31.79
N GLY A 131 11.53 5.91 30.81
CA GLY A 131 10.63 4.79 31.04
C GLY A 131 11.31 3.61 31.73
N THR A 132 10.55 3.00 32.61
CA THR A 132 10.95 1.90 33.49
C THR A 132 10.31 0.58 33.06
N GLU A 133 9.17 0.63 32.36
CA GLU A 133 8.55 -0.54 31.76
C GLU A 133 9.00 -0.76 30.30
N PRO A 134 9.28 -2.00 29.87
CA PRO A 134 9.48 -2.30 28.46
C PRO A 134 8.18 -2.24 27.65
N ASP A 135 8.23 -1.61 26.49
CA ASP A 135 7.14 -1.66 25.52
C ASP A 135 7.10 -3.01 24.79
N SER A 136 6.39 -3.96 25.39
CA SER A 136 6.22 -5.27 24.77
C SER A 136 5.43 -5.17 23.46
N PHE A 137 5.81 -5.99 22.48
CA PHE A 137 5.08 -6.13 21.24
C PHE A 137 4.83 -7.61 20.96
N HIS A 138 3.61 -7.92 20.53
CA HIS A 138 3.29 -9.22 19.97
C HIS A 138 2.39 -9.07 18.75
N THR A 139 2.60 -9.92 17.75
CA THR A 139 1.77 -9.97 16.55
C THR A 139 1.48 -11.40 16.13
N THR A 140 0.30 -11.60 15.57
CA THR A 140 -0.10 -12.82 14.88
C THR A 140 -0.57 -12.46 13.48
N ASN A 141 -0.02 -13.15 12.49
CA ASN A 141 -0.20 -12.85 11.08
C ASN A 141 -0.66 -14.10 10.32
N TRP A 142 -1.60 -13.91 9.42
CA TRP A 142 -2.11 -14.93 8.51
C TRP A 142 -2.17 -14.37 7.10
N SER A 143 -1.67 -15.13 6.13
CA SER A 143 -1.81 -14.81 4.70
C SER A 143 -2.22 -16.06 3.96
N ALA A 144 -3.17 -15.94 3.03
CA ALA A 144 -3.60 -17.03 2.18
C ALA A 144 -3.79 -16.54 0.75
N SER A 145 -3.44 -17.39 -0.22
CA SER A 145 -3.76 -17.18 -1.63
C SER A 145 -4.25 -18.48 -2.27
N LEU A 146 -5.16 -18.34 -3.23
CA LEU A 146 -5.71 -19.43 -4.01
C LEU A 146 -5.96 -18.95 -5.43
N ASP A 147 -5.30 -19.57 -6.40
CA ASP A 147 -5.51 -19.38 -7.81
C ASP A 147 -6.26 -20.59 -8.37
N LEU A 148 -7.37 -20.34 -9.06
CA LEU A 148 -8.26 -21.37 -9.62
C LEU A 148 -8.39 -21.16 -11.13
N PRO A 149 -8.21 -22.20 -11.96
CA PRO A 149 -8.53 -22.10 -13.38
C PRO A 149 -10.05 -21.98 -13.57
N VAL A 150 -10.49 -21.09 -14.47
CA VAL A 150 -11.91 -20.88 -14.81
C VAL A 150 -12.04 -20.73 -16.33
N GLY A 151 -12.34 -21.84 -17.02
CA GLY A 151 -12.28 -21.88 -18.48
C GLY A 151 -10.87 -21.56 -18.97
N ASP A 152 -10.75 -20.58 -19.86
CA ASP A 152 -9.46 -20.08 -20.35
C ASP A 152 -8.82 -19.02 -19.42
N GLY A 153 -9.56 -18.58 -18.38
CA GLY A 153 -9.11 -17.58 -17.41
C GLY A 153 -8.73 -18.17 -16.05
N ALA A 154 -8.54 -17.27 -15.08
CA ALA A 154 -8.22 -17.61 -13.71
C ALA A 154 -8.96 -16.71 -12.70
N LEU A 155 -9.36 -17.32 -11.58
CA LEU A 155 -9.87 -16.63 -10.41
C LEU A 155 -8.79 -16.63 -9.32
N HIS A 156 -8.37 -15.44 -8.92
CA HIS A 156 -7.38 -15.20 -7.89
C HIS A 156 -8.05 -14.72 -6.60
N LEU A 157 -7.80 -15.43 -5.51
CA LEU A 157 -8.24 -15.06 -4.16
C LEU A 157 -7.01 -14.81 -3.30
N SER A 158 -6.99 -13.70 -2.56
CA SER A 158 -5.97 -13.50 -1.53
C SER A 158 -6.55 -12.84 -0.28
N GLY A 159 -5.91 -13.13 0.85
CA GLY A 159 -6.29 -12.59 2.14
C GLY A 159 -5.08 -12.42 3.04
N LEU A 160 -5.03 -11.30 3.75
CA LEU A 160 -4.04 -10.97 4.76
C LEU A 160 -4.78 -10.54 6.03
N SER A 161 -4.34 -11.01 7.19
CA SER A 161 -4.82 -10.55 8.49
C SER A 161 -3.68 -10.47 9.48
N THR A 162 -3.51 -9.30 10.09
CA THR A 162 -2.60 -9.07 11.19
C THR A 162 -3.35 -8.60 12.42
N ASP A 163 -2.99 -9.14 13.58
CA ASP A 163 -3.41 -8.67 14.89
C ASP A 163 -2.18 -8.45 15.77
N GLY A 164 -1.86 -7.18 16.04
CA GLY A 164 -0.72 -6.77 16.84
C GLY A 164 -1.15 -6.01 18.07
N THR A 165 -0.45 -6.23 19.19
CA THR A 165 -0.55 -5.39 20.39
C THR A 165 0.83 -4.88 20.77
N THR A 166 0.91 -3.59 21.06
CA THR A 166 2.13 -2.90 21.50
C THR A 166 1.86 -2.17 22.82
N GLY A 167 2.87 -2.13 23.68
CA GLY A 167 2.97 -1.12 24.74
C GLY A 167 3.08 0.27 24.11
N LEU A 168 2.59 1.28 24.81
CA LEU A 168 2.66 2.69 24.46
C LEU A 168 3.21 3.48 25.65
N ASP A 169 3.92 4.55 25.34
CA ASP A 169 4.22 5.60 26.30
C ASP A 169 3.33 6.81 25.98
N GLY A 170 3.04 7.64 26.98
CA GLY A 170 2.09 8.74 26.79
C GLY A 170 2.00 9.71 27.95
N GLY A 171 0.95 10.51 27.96
CA GLY A 171 0.76 11.57 28.95
C GLY A 171 1.47 12.88 28.58
N PHE A 172 1.07 13.96 29.27
CA PHE A 172 1.76 15.24 29.21
C PHE A 172 2.18 15.64 30.64
N PRO A 173 3.49 15.83 30.91
CA PRO A 173 4.62 15.62 29.98
C PRO A 173 4.75 14.16 29.53
N PHE A 174 5.37 13.92 28.36
CA PHE A 174 5.61 12.56 27.85
C PHE A 174 6.32 11.72 28.91
N GLY A 175 5.65 10.66 29.37
CA GLY A 175 6.15 9.79 30.42
C GLY A 175 5.77 8.34 30.17
N ASP A 176 6.33 7.50 31.02
CA ASP A 176 5.96 6.09 31.10
C ASP A 176 4.60 5.97 31.80
N VAL A 177 3.59 5.57 31.02
CA VAL A 177 2.24 5.28 31.53
C VAL A 177 2.08 3.78 31.59
N LEU A 178 2.32 3.24 32.78
CA LEU A 178 2.33 1.80 33.03
C LEU A 178 1.12 1.09 32.41
N ASN A 179 1.36 0.10 31.55
CA ASN A 179 0.38 -0.73 30.85
C ASN A 179 -0.51 -0.01 29.83
N TYR A 180 -0.13 1.17 29.34
CA TYR A 180 -0.81 1.78 28.20
C TYR A 180 -0.55 0.94 26.94
N LYS A 181 -1.62 0.50 26.25
CA LYS A 181 -1.51 -0.42 25.11
C LYS A 181 -2.30 0.05 23.90
N GLN A 182 -1.77 -0.27 22.73
CA GLN A 182 -2.51 -0.22 21.47
C GLN A 182 -2.63 -1.62 20.88
N ARG A 183 -3.85 -1.97 20.46
CA ARG A 183 -4.11 -3.09 19.56
C ARG A 183 -4.43 -2.57 18.17
N LEU A 184 -3.72 -3.05 17.16
CA LEU A 184 -3.93 -2.73 15.76
C LEU A 184 -4.26 -4.02 15.00
N GLN A 185 -5.42 -4.05 14.35
CA GLN A 185 -5.84 -5.12 13.47
C GLN A 185 -5.88 -4.58 12.04
N GLN A 186 -5.22 -5.26 11.11
CA GLN A 186 -5.23 -4.90 9.68
C GLN A 186 -5.64 -6.11 8.87
N ARG A 187 -6.55 -5.93 7.93
CA ARG A 187 -7.06 -7.01 7.07
C ARG A 187 -7.14 -6.54 5.64
N ALA A 188 -6.83 -7.43 4.71
CA ALA A 188 -7.01 -7.24 3.28
C ALA A 188 -7.61 -8.50 2.68
N LEU A 189 -8.59 -8.35 1.79
CA LEU A 189 -9.18 -9.44 1.01
C LEU A 189 -9.29 -8.98 -0.44
N ARG A 190 -8.94 -9.87 -1.37
CA ARG A 190 -9.08 -9.67 -2.82
C ARG A 190 -9.74 -10.88 -3.47
N THR A 191 -10.59 -10.58 -4.43
CA THR A 191 -11.06 -11.51 -5.44
C THR A 191 -10.83 -10.87 -6.81
N GLU A 192 -10.25 -11.62 -7.73
CA GLU A 192 -10.00 -11.14 -9.08
C GLU A 192 -10.24 -12.21 -10.12
N LEU A 193 -11.03 -11.88 -11.13
CA LEU A 193 -11.14 -12.66 -12.34
C LEU A 193 -10.24 -12.05 -13.41
N GLU A 194 -9.32 -12.84 -13.94
CA GLU A 194 -8.55 -12.53 -15.14
C GLU A 194 -9.05 -13.46 -16.26
N TYR A 195 -9.48 -12.91 -17.39
CA TYR A 195 -10.07 -13.69 -18.47
C TYR A 195 -9.60 -13.20 -19.85
N PRO A 196 -8.94 -14.05 -20.65
CA PRO A 196 -8.59 -13.72 -22.04
C PRO A 196 -9.86 -13.80 -22.89
N VAL A 197 -10.40 -12.64 -23.26
CA VAL A 197 -11.62 -12.56 -24.08
C VAL A 197 -11.31 -12.86 -25.54
N LEU A 198 -10.15 -12.39 -26.01
CA LEU A 198 -9.54 -12.66 -27.31
C LEU A 198 -8.03 -12.75 -27.13
N ASP A 199 -7.29 -13.26 -28.11
CA ASP A 199 -5.81 -13.31 -28.08
C ASP A 199 -5.19 -11.93 -27.79
N ALA A 200 -5.81 -10.87 -28.32
CA ALA A 200 -5.39 -9.49 -28.15
C ALA A 200 -6.11 -8.76 -27.00
N TRP A 201 -6.99 -9.41 -26.23
CA TRP A 201 -7.81 -8.76 -25.19
C TRP A 201 -7.86 -9.57 -23.89
N LEU A 202 -7.23 -9.03 -22.85
CA LEU A 202 -7.29 -9.51 -21.48
C LEU A 202 -8.21 -8.61 -20.64
N MET A 203 -9.22 -9.21 -20.01
CA MET A 203 -10.10 -8.53 -19.07
C MET A 203 -9.72 -8.87 -17.63
N ARG A 204 -9.71 -7.88 -16.74
CA ARG A 204 -9.60 -8.08 -15.29
C ARG A 204 -10.75 -7.43 -14.54
N LEU A 205 -11.40 -8.19 -13.66
CA LEU A 205 -12.38 -7.68 -12.70
C LEU A 205 -11.88 -7.97 -11.29
N ARG A 206 -11.62 -6.91 -10.52
CA ARG A 206 -11.07 -6.99 -9.16
C ARG A 206 -12.06 -6.42 -8.17
N ILE A 207 -12.27 -7.11 -7.05
CA ILE A 207 -13.01 -6.64 -5.89
C ILE A 207 -12.11 -6.81 -4.68
N GLY A 208 -12.05 -5.80 -3.83
CA GLY A 208 -11.20 -5.84 -2.65
C GLY A 208 -11.79 -5.10 -1.46
N ARG A 209 -11.36 -5.51 -0.27
CA ARG A 209 -11.66 -4.83 0.98
C ARG A 209 -10.41 -4.76 1.85
N SER A 210 -10.15 -3.60 2.41
CA SER A 210 -9.22 -3.45 3.53
C SER A 210 -9.92 -2.89 4.77
N GLU A 211 -9.44 -3.26 5.94
CA GLU A 211 -9.95 -2.80 7.22
C GLU A 211 -8.81 -2.60 8.21
N ASP A 212 -8.79 -1.44 8.86
CA ASP A 212 -7.89 -1.13 9.98
C ASP A 212 -8.72 -0.82 11.22
N ILE A 213 -8.45 -1.51 12.32
CA ILE A 213 -9.04 -1.26 13.64
C ILE A 213 -7.91 -0.96 14.63
N SER A 214 -7.87 0.27 15.13
CA SER A 214 -6.95 0.70 16.18
C SER A 214 -7.72 0.92 17.48
N ILE A 215 -7.26 0.29 18.57
CA ILE A 215 -7.84 0.40 19.90
C ILE A 215 -6.74 0.79 20.86
N GLY A 216 -6.90 1.92 21.53
CA GLY A 216 -6.03 2.38 22.61
C GLY A 216 -6.68 2.19 23.98
N MET A 217 -5.89 1.68 24.92
CA MET A 217 -6.29 1.37 26.29
C MET A 217 -5.29 2.02 27.25
N ASP A 218 -5.63 3.20 27.73
CA ASP A 218 -4.93 3.94 28.79
C ASP A 218 -5.52 3.54 30.16
N PRO A 219 -4.75 2.83 31.00
CA PRO A 219 -5.23 2.42 32.32
C PRO A 219 -5.27 3.56 33.34
N ALA A 220 -4.51 4.65 33.11
CA ALA A 220 -4.47 5.79 34.01
C ALA A 220 -5.61 6.77 33.74
N THR A 221 -5.97 6.97 32.48
CA THR A 221 -6.96 7.98 32.07
C THR A 221 -7.92 7.43 31.02
N ALA A 222 -9.09 6.96 31.46
CA ALA A 222 -10.08 6.35 30.56
C ALA A 222 -10.57 7.28 29.42
N SER A 223 -10.51 8.60 29.59
CA SER A 223 -10.84 9.56 28.52
C SER A 223 -9.84 9.57 27.37
N ASN A 224 -8.63 9.04 27.59
CA ASN A 224 -7.63 8.85 26.55
C ASN A 224 -7.86 7.58 25.74
N ASN A 225 -8.84 6.73 26.08
CA ASN A 225 -9.14 5.54 25.30
C ASN A 225 -9.73 5.91 23.93
N TRP A 226 -9.33 5.18 22.88
CA TRP A 226 -9.91 5.33 21.55
C TRP A 226 -10.24 3.98 20.92
N ARG A 227 -11.15 4.06 19.96
CA ARG A 227 -11.40 3.00 19.00
C ARG A 227 -11.66 3.62 17.64
N ILE A 228 -10.75 3.42 16.71
CA ILE A 228 -10.86 3.91 15.34
C ILE A 228 -11.03 2.69 14.44
N ARG A 229 -12.07 2.72 13.61
CA ARG A 229 -12.31 1.69 12.59
C ARG A 229 -12.37 2.38 11.24
N THR A 230 -11.54 1.92 10.32
CA THR A 230 -11.58 2.36 8.93
C THR A 230 -11.75 1.16 8.01
N ARG A 231 -12.39 1.38 6.88
CA ARG A 231 -12.61 0.34 5.87
C ARG A 231 -12.55 0.96 4.48
N ILE A 232 -11.90 0.29 3.55
CA ILE A 232 -11.93 0.65 2.13
C ILE A 232 -12.54 -0.51 1.37
N ASP A 233 -13.67 -0.27 0.69
CA ASP A 233 -14.30 -1.20 -0.23
C ASP A 233 -13.98 -0.75 -1.65
N GLN A 234 -13.47 -1.63 -2.52
CA GLN A 234 -13.11 -1.26 -3.89
C GLN A 234 -13.51 -2.30 -4.93
N TRP A 235 -13.74 -1.82 -6.13
CA TRP A 235 -13.84 -2.64 -7.34
C TRP A 235 -13.18 -1.93 -8.51
N ALA A 236 -12.64 -2.71 -9.44
CA ALA A 236 -12.03 -2.22 -10.67
C ALA A 236 -12.34 -3.17 -11.82
N TRP A 237 -12.69 -2.61 -12.97
CA TRP A 237 -12.80 -3.32 -14.24
C TRP A 237 -11.80 -2.72 -15.21
N GLU A 238 -10.86 -3.54 -15.68
CA GLU A 238 -9.74 -3.17 -16.53
C GLU A 238 -9.75 -4.05 -17.78
N ASN A 239 -9.42 -3.44 -18.91
CA ASN A 239 -9.27 -4.10 -20.19
C ASN A 239 -7.90 -3.74 -20.74
N GLN A 240 -7.09 -4.76 -21.01
CA GLN A 240 -5.80 -4.64 -21.66
C GLN A 240 -5.92 -5.20 -23.07
N LEU A 241 -5.61 -4.36 -24.05
CA LEU A 241 -5.61 -4.68 -25.48
C LEU A 241 -4.17 -4.63 -25.99
N ASP A 242 -3.72 -5.68 -26.66
CA ASP A 242 -2.37 -5.80 -27.21
C ASP A 242 -2.41 -6.04 -28.72
N PHE A 243 -1.89 -5.09 -29.49
CA PHE A 243 -1.81 -5.12 -30.95
C PHE A 243 -0.35 -5.13 -31.43
N GLY A 244 0.54 -5.79 -30.67
CA GLY A 244 1.95 -5.94 -30.99
C GLY A 244 2.77 -4.73 -30.55
N ARG A 245 2.88 -3.69 -31.39
CA ARG A 245 3.59 -2.45 -31.01
C ARG A 245 2.72 -1.47 -30.23
N LEU A 246 1.40 -1.63 -30.29
CA LEU A 246 0.45 -0.75 -29.64
C LEU A 246 -0.29 -1.50 -28.54
N GLY A 247 -0.16 -1.03 -27.30
CA GLY A 247 -0.93 -1.50 -26.15
C GLY A 247 -1.92 -0.42 -25.69
N ILE A 248 -3.11 -0.84 -25.25
CA ILE A 248 -4.10 0.03 -24.63
C ILE A 248 -4.56 -0.61 -23.33
N VAL A 249 -4.54 0.16 -22.24
CA VAL A 249 -5.17 -0.25 -20.98
C VAL A 249 -6.25 0.77 -20.65
N ALA A 250 -7.49 0.33 -20.49
CA ALA A 250 -8.59 1.20 -20.12
C ALA A 250 -9.48 0.56 -19.06
N GLY A 251 -9.99 1.38 -18.14
CA GLY A 251 -10.78 0.85 -17.05
C GLY A 251 -11.58 1.88 -16.28
N VAL A 252 -12.43 1.35 -15.41
CA VAL A 252 -13.19 2.08 -14.41
C VAL A 252 -12.90 1.47 -13.06
N GLU A 253 -12.64 2.31 -12.07
CA GLU A 253 -12.51 1.87 -10.68
C GLU A 253 -13.32 2.74 -9.74
N GLN A 254 -13.66 2.16 -8.60
CA GLN A 254 -14.24 2.88 -7.49
C GLN A 254 -13.68 2.34 -6.19
N TYR A 255 -13.38 3.24 -5.26
CA TYR A 255 -13.19 2.89 -3.86
C TYR A 255 -14.02 3.79 -2.95
N ARG A 256 -14.50 3.19 -1.87
CA ARG A 256 -15.29 3.83 -0.82
C ARG A 256 -14.54 3.70 0.50
N SER A 257 -14.10 4.84 1.02
CA SER A 257 -13.44 4.94 2.31
C SER A 257 -14.46 5.25 3.40
N TYR A 258 -14.48 4.45 4.45
CA TYR A 258 -15.31 4.63 5.64
C TYR A 258 -14.42 4.84 6.86
N GLY A 259 -14.78 5.79 7.72
CA GLY A 259 -14.08 6.06 8.98
C GLY A 259 -15.07 6.26 10.11
N LYS A 260 -14.86 5.53 11.20
CA LYS A 260 -15.60 5.63 12.45
C LYS A 260 -14.66 5.84 13.61
N ASN A 261 -14.82 6.95 14.31
CA ASN A 261 -14.14 7.26 15.57
C ASN A 261 -15.18 7.81 16.57
N PRO A 262 -15.75 6.97 17.45
CA PRO A 262 -16.80 7.38 18.37
C PRO A 262 -16.36 8.47 19.35
N SER A 263 -15.11 8.44 19.84
CA SER A 263 -14.60 9.46 20.78
C SER A 263 -14.55 10.84 20.15
N GLN A 264 -14.39 10.89 18.82
CA GLN A 264 -14.38 12.12 18.03
C GLN A 264 -15.68 12.33 17.24
N ARG A 265 -16.74 11.56 17.50
CA ARG A 265 -18.03 11.65 16.77
C ARG A 265 -17.91 11.58 15.24
N ILE A 266 -16.87 10.89 14.74
CA ILE A 266 -16.66 10.68 13.31
C ILE A 266 -17.41 9.40 12.91
N ASP A 267 -18.30 9.52 11.94
CA ASP A 267 -18.93 8.42 11.21
C ASP A 267 -19.19 8.92 9.78
N LYS A 268 -18.17 8.76 8.92
CA LYS A 268 -18.10 9.43 7.62
C LYS A 268 -17.67 8.45 6.53
N ARG A 269 -18.06 8.77 5.29
CA ARG A 269 -17.69 8.04 4.09
C ARG A 269 -17.26 8.98 2.98
N MET A 270 -16.34 8.54 2.15
CA MET A 270 -15.89 9.23 0.94
C MET A 270 -15.79 8.24 -0.21
N ASP A 271 -16.52 8.51 -1.27
CA ASP A 271 -16.48 7.75 -2.52
C ASP A 271 -15.57 8.45 -3.53
N GLN A 272 -14.75 7.64 -4.20
CA GLN A 272 -13.94 8.06 -5.32
C GLN A 272 -14.14 7.10 -6.49
N THR A 273 -14.54 7.63 -7.64
CA THR A 273 -14.79 6.86 -8.87
C THR A 273 -13.97 7.46 -9.99
N ALA A 274 -13.31 6.63 -10.77
CA ALA A 274 -12.47 7.11 -11.86
C ALA A 274 -12.61 6.28 -13.12
N GLY A 275 -12.45 6.94 -14.25
CA GLY A 275 -12.17 6.32 -15.54
C GLY A 275 -10.75 6.67 -15.96
N PHE A 276 -10.05 5.72 -16.57
CA PHE A 276 -8.69 5.92 -17.05
C PHE A 276 -8.43 5.20 -18.37
N VAL A 277 -7.45 5.72 -19.10
CA VAL A 277 -6.88 5.12 -20.29
C VAL A 277 -5.37 5.36 -20.32
N GLU A 278 -4.62 4.33 -20.68
CA GLU A 278 -3.22 4.39 -21.03
C GLU A 278 -3.04 3.84 -22.43
N ILE A 279 -2.22 4.54 -23.22
CA ILE A 279 -1.78 4.10 -24.54
C ILE A 279 -0.27 3.94 -24.48
N GLY A 280 0.23 2.77 -24.85
CA GLY A 280 1.64 2.42 -24.91
C GLY A 280 2.06 2.10 -26.34
N TRP A 281 3.22 2.62 -26.75
CA TRP A 281 3.93 2.21 -27.94
C TRP A 281 5.21 1.50 -27.53
N HIS A 282 5.42 0.30 -28.05
CA HIS A 282 6.62 -0.50 -27.87
C HIS A 282 7.34 -0.66 -29.22
N GLY A 283 8.56 -0.15 -29.31
CA GLY A 283 9.36 -0.22 -30.53
C GLY A 283 10.82 -0.49 -30.22
N ASP A 284 11.56 -0.95 -31.23
CA ASP A 284 12.93 -1.45 -31.05
C ASP A 284 13.91 -0.42 -30.46
N LEU A 285 13.69 0.87 -30.75
CA LEU A 285 14.53 1.98 -30.29
C LEU A 285 13.84 2.88 -29.25
N LEU A 286 12.52 2.81 -29.14
CA LEU A 286 11.73 3.77 -28.38
C LEU A 286 10.45 3.14 -27.86
N ASP A 287 10.27 3.27 -26.55
CA ASP A 287 9.01 3.08 -25.86
C ASP A 287 8.40 4.44 -25.51
N ALA A 288 7.08 4.54 -25.63
CA ALA A 288 6.33 5.71 -25.20
C ALA A 288 5.04 5.30 -24.50
N THR A 289 4.65 6.03 -23.47
CA THR A 289 3.40 5.82 -22.73
C THR A 289 2.72 7.16 -22.48
N ALA A 290 1.40 7.18 -22.60
CA ALA A 290 0.57 8.32 -22.25
C ALA A 290 -0.67 7.85 -21.51
N THR A 291 -0.90 8.40 -20.33
CA THR A 291 -2.01 8.07 -19.44
C THR A 291 -2.88 9.30 -19.23
N LEU A 292 -4.20 9.13 -19.25
CA LEU A 292 -5.18 10.12 -18.84
C LEU A 292 -6.18 9.47 -17.90
N ARG A 293 -6.50 10.17 -16.81
CA ARG A 293 -7.43 9.71 -15.80
C ARG A 293 -8.28 10.85 -15.26
N HIS A 294 -9.55 10.55 -15.01
CA HIS A 294 -10.47 11.49 -14.39
C HIS A 294 -11.13 10.87 -13.15
N ASP A 295 -10.89 11.46 -12.00
CA ASP A 295 -11.44 11.08 -10.70
C ASP A 295 -12.56 12.02 -10.28
N ARG A 296 -13.72 11.44 -9.96
CA ARG A 296 -14.83 12.10 -9.28
C ARG A 296 -14.81 11.73 -7.80
N ASN A 297 -14.91 12.73 -6.94
CA ASN A 297 -14.95 12.52 -5.49
C ASN A 297 -16.27 13.07 -4.92
N SER A 298 -16.83 12.34 -3.95
CA SER A 298 -18.12 12.69 -3.32
C SER A 298 -18.06 13.85 -2.32
N LEU A 299 -16.89 14.19 -1.78
CA LEU A 299 -16.72 15.20 -0.74
C LEU A 299 -15.87 16.39 -1.17
N VAL A 300 -14.96 16.20 -2.13
CA VAL A 300 -14.03 17.24 -2.60
C VAL A 300 -14.05 17.36 -4.12
N ALA A 301 -13.38 18.38 -4.65
CA ALA A 301 -13.35 18.66 -6.08
C ALA A 301 -12.77 17.49 -6.89
N ASN A 302 -13.36 17.24 -8.07
CA ASN A 302 -12.87 16.27 -9.05
C ASN A 302 -11.47 16.65 -9.54
N LYS A 303 -10.72 15.65 -10.03
CA LYS A 303 -9.36 15.85 -10.54
C LYS A 303 -9.15 15.07 -11.83
N THR A 304 -8.47 15.71 -12.77
CA THR A 304 -7.93 15.05 -13.97
C THR A 304 -6.43 14.98 -13.82
N THR A 305 -5.86 13.79 -13.99
CA THR A 305 -4.43 13.55 -13.98
C THR A 305 -4.00 12.94 -15.31
N TYR A 306 -2.75 13.20 -15.66
CA TYR A 306 -2.13 12.69 -16.86
C TYR A 306 -0.65 12.44 -16.62
N ARG A 307 -0.09 11.51 -17.40
CA ARG A 307 1.32 11.15 -17.39
C ARG A 307 1.79 10.87 -18.81
N ILE A 308 3.01 11.26 -19.13
CA ILE A 308 3.70 10.90 -20.37
C ILE A 308 5.08 10.38 -19.99
N GLY A 309 5.48 9.26 -20.58
CA GLY A 309 6.80 8.66 -20.38
C GLY A 309 7.40 8.24 -21.72
N VAL A 310 8.70 8.41 -21.86
CA VAL A 310 9.48 7.92 -23.00
C VAL A 310 10.73 7.20 -22.50
N ALA A 311 11.10 6.12 -23.17
CA ALA A 311 12.35 5.40 -22.94
C ALA A 311 12.98 5.04 -24.28
N ALA A 312 14.19 5.55 -24.53
CA ALA A 312 14.96 5.26 -25.73
C ALA A 312 16.05 4.22 -25.43
N HIS A 313 16.27 3.33 -26.39
CA HIS A 313 17.25 2.23 -26.32
C HIS A 313 18.31 2.41 -27.42
N PRO A 314 19.21 3.40 -27.30
CA PRO A 314 20.18 3.74 -28.35
C PRO A 314 21.22 2.64 -28.62
N SER A 315 21.43 1.73 -27.67
CA SER A 315 22.32 0.58 -27.80
C SER A 315 21.90 -0.53 -26.85
N THR A 316 22.35 -1.76 -27.10
CA THR A 316 22.10 -2.90 -26.21
C THR A 316 22.50 -2.59 -24.78
N GLY A 317 21.58 -2.83 -23.85
CA GLY A 317 21.80 -2.62 -22.42
C GLY A 317 21.67 -1.19 -21.94
N LEU A 318 21.58 -0.17 -22.81
CA LEU A 318 21.44 1.23 -22.42
C LEU A 318 20.01 1.73 -22.64
N THR A 319 19.38 2.23 -21.58
CA THR A 319 18.07 2.89 -21.62
C THR A 319 18.20 4.32 -21.11
N VAL A 320 17.73 5.30 -21.88
CA VAL A 320 17.58 6.69 -21.47
C VAL A 320 16.09 6.98 -21.36
N PHE A 321 15.62 7.48 -20.22
CA PHE A 321 14.19 7.68 -20.00
C PHE A 321 13.88 9.07 -19.45
N ALA A 322 12.66 9.52 -19.71
CA ALA A 322 12.09 10.71 -19.12
C ALA A 322 10.60 10.51 -18.87
N ASN A 323 10.11 11.01 -17.74
CA ASN A 323 8.71 10.96 -17.35
C ASN A 323 8.26 12.34 -16.90
N TYR A 324 7.03 12.71 -17.24
CA TYR A 324 6.34 13.88 -16.73
C TYR A 324 4.93 13.47 -16.31
N GLY A 325 4.46 13.93 -15.16
CA GLY A 325 3.13 13.59 -14.70
C GLY A 325 2.56 14.54 -13.67
N THR A 326 1.24 14.44 -13.52
CA THR A 326 0.46 15.15 -12.52
C THR A 326 -0.12 14.19 -11.50
N GLY A 327 -0.42 14.69 -10.32
CA GLY A 327 -1.01 13.90 -9.25
C GLY A 327 -1.82 14.73 -8.28
N PHE A 328 -2.55 14.05 -7.41
CA PHE A 328 -3.35 14.70 -6.37
C PHE A 328 -3.56 13.78 -5.18
N LYS A 329 -3.93 14.40 -4.05
CA LYS A 329 -4.33 13.71 -2.84
C LYS A 329 -5.63 14.33 -2.33
N ALA A 330 -6.66 13.51 -2.19
CA ALA A 330 -7.87 13.90 -1.49
C ALA A 330 -7.57 14.07 0.01
N PRO A 331 -8.16 15.07 0.69
CA PRO A 331 -8.07 15.18 2.14
C PRO A 331 -8.63 13.93 2.84
N SER A 332 -8.05 13.56 3.97
CA SER A 332 -8.55 12.47 4.81
C SER A 332 -9.85 12.83 5.53
N LEU A 333 -10.54 11.84 6.10
CA LEU A 333 -11.75 12.13 6.87
C LEU A 333 -11.48 12.98 8.12
N ASN A 334 -10.28 12.90 8.71
CA ASN A 334 -9.90 13.81 9.80
C ASN A 334 -9.65 15.22 9.28
N ASP A 335 -8.98 15.38 8.14
CA ASP A 335 -8.74 16.72 7.57
C ASP A 335 -10.06 17.47 7.33
N LEU A 336 -11.10 16.75 6.91
CA LEU A 336 -12.43 17.31 6.65
C LEU A 336 -13.29 17.47 7.91
N TYR A 337 -13.22 16.54 8.86
CA TYR A 337 -14.22 16.40 9.94
C TYR A 337 -13.66 16.20 11.34
N TRP A 338 -12.38 16.47 11.57
CA TRP A 338 -11.82 16.48 12.93
C TRP A 338 -12.66 17.39 13.84
N PRO A 339 -13.02 16.97 15.06
CA PRO A 339 -13.85 17.78 15.94
C PRO A 339 -13.21 19.12 16.25
N ALA A 340 -14.04 20.15 16.22
CA ALA A 340 -13.60 21.48 16.61
C ALA A 340 -13.27 21.51 18.11
N SER A 341 -12.08 22.00 18.42
CA SER A 341 -11.56 22.32 19.75
C SER A 341 -10.95 23.73 19.71
N ALA A 342 -10.45 24.21 20.85
CA ALA A 342 -9.73 25.48 20.91
C ALA A 342 -8.44 25.52 20.05
N TRP A 343 -7.92 24.34 19.66
CA TRP A 343 -6.60 24.21 19.02
C TRP A 343 -6.66 23.62 17.60
N SER A 344 -7.72 22.91 17.25
CA SER A 344 -7.84 22.21 15.98
C SER A 344 -9.29 21.98 15.58
N ALA A 345 -9.55 21.99 14.27
CA ALA A 345 -10.83 21.63 13.66
C ALA A 345 -10.59 21.13 12.24
N GLY A 346 -11.39 20.17 11.79
CA GLY A 346 -11.44 19.78 10.38
C GLY A 346 -12.07 20.88 9.54
N ASN A 347 -11.71 20.93 8.27
CA ASN A 347 -12.22 21.90 7.31
C ASN A 347 -12.87 21.19 6.12
N PRO A 348 -14.22 21.11 6.08
CA PRO A 348 -14.95 20.48 4.97
C PRO A 348 -14.74 21.18 3.61
N ASN A 349 -14.19 22.40 3.59
CA ASN A 349 -13.93 23.16 2.37
C ASN A 349 -12.51 22.95 1.82
N LEU A 350 -11.74 22.01 2.37
CA LEU A 350 -10.41 21.70 1.85
C LEU A 350 -10.49 21.24 0.39
N LYS A 351 -9.54 21.72 -0.39
CA LYS A 351 -9.33 21.27 -1.76
C LYS A 351 -8.31 20.14 -1.76
N PRO A 352 -8.35 19.22 -2.74
CA PRO A 352 -7.30 18.22 -2.89
C PRO A 352 -5.97 18.89 -3.23
N GLU A 353 -4.91 18.44 -2.56
CA GLU A 353 -3.53 18.80 -2.90
C GLU A 353 -3.23 18.35 -4.32
N SER A 354 -2.41 19.12 -5.04
CA SER A 354 -2.03 18.81 -6.43
C SER A 354 -0.53 18.81 -6.59
N SER A 355 -0.02 17.91 -7.42
CA SER A 355 1.41 17.80 -7.69
C SER A 355 1.71 17.75 -9.18
N THR A 356 2.84 18.33 -9.56
CA THR A 356 3.46 18.17 -10.87
C THR A 356 4.88 17.69 -10.68
N GLY A 357 5.30 16.66 -11.39
CA GLY A 357 6.63 16.11 -11.25
C GLY A 357 7.19 15.56 -12.54
N TRP A 358 8.51 15.52 -12.62
CA TRP A 358 9.23 14.88 -13.71
C TRP A 358 10.47 14.17 -13.20
N ASP A 359 10.90 13.14 -13.91
CA ASP A 359 12.21 12.54 -13.75
C ASP A 359 12.83 12.20 -15.10
N ALA A 360 14.15 12.22 -15.13
CA ALA A 360 14.94 11.80 -16.28
C ALA A 360 16.15 11.02 -15.79
N GLY A 361 16.55 10.00 -16.54
CA GLY A 361 17.59 9.11 -16.09
C GLY A 361 18.17 8.23 -17.18
N ILE A 362 19.22 7.52 -16.78
CA ILE A 362 19.94 6.56 -17.60
C ILE A 362 20.03 5.28 -16.79
N ARG A 363 19.81 4.15 -17.45
CA ARG A 363 20.04 2.80 -16.93
C ARG A 363 20.93 2.05 -17.91
N TRP A 364 21.97 1.43 -17.40
CA TRP A 364 22.83 0.55 -18.16
C TRP A 364 22.85 -0.83 -17.50
N GLN A 365 22.64 -1.88 -18.30
CA GLN A 365 22.63 -3.26 -17.86
C GLN A 365 23.52 -4.09 -18.80
N GLN A 366 24.41 -4.89 -18.21
CA GLN A 366 25.26 -5.83 -18.92
C GLN A 366 25.18 -7.19 -18.24
N GLU A 367 24.89 -8.22 -19.03
CA GLU A 367 25.01 -9.61 -18.60
C GLU A 367 26.39 -10.14 -18.97
N SER A 368 26.94 -10.97 -18.10
CA SER A 368 28.20 -11.68 -18.28
C SER A 368 28.10 -13.07 -17.66
N ASP A 369 29.06 -13.94 -17.99
CA ASP A 369 29.13 -15.30 -17.42
C ASP A 369 29.28 -15.32 -15.89
N TRP A 370 29.70 -14.20 -15.28
CA TRP A 370 29.89 -14.06 -13.83
C TRP A 370 28.72 -13.34 -13.15
N GLY A 371 27.69 -12.93 -13.90
CA GLY A 371 26.50 -12.26 -13.39
C GLY A 371 26.09 -11.02 -14.18
N ALA A 372 25.03 -10.37 -13.72
CA ALA A 372 24.49 -9.14 -14.32
C ALA A 372 24.91 -7.91 -13.52
N LEU A 373 25.44 -6.89 -14.21
CA LEU A 373 25.71 -5.57 -13.65
C LEU A 373 24.63 -4.59 -14.11
N THR A 374 24.04 -3.86 -13.17
CA THR A 374 23.09 -2.77 -13.46
C THR A 374 23.55 -1.48 -12.80
N LEU A 375 23.71 -0.42 -13.59
CA LEU A 375 23.99 0.93 -13.14
C LEU A 375 22.82 1.84 -13.52
N SER A 376 22.40 2.71 -12.61
CA SER A 376 21.36 3.69 -12.92
C SER A 376 21.55 5.01 -12.19
N ALA A 377 21.17 6.09 -12.86
CA ALA A 377 21.13 7.43 -12.30
C ALA A 377 19.80 8.09 -12.70
N THR A 378 19.19 8.83 -11.78
CA THR A 378 17.93 9.51 -12.02
C THR A 378 17.94 10.86 -11.32
N TYR A 379 17.62 11.90 -12.06
CA TYR A 379 17.33 13.22 -11.53
C TYR A 379 15.82 13.46 -11.55
N PHE A 380 15.27 14.06 -10.51
CA PHE A 380 13.84 14.29 -10.40
C PHE A 380 13.55 15.64 -9.75
N ARG A 381 12.38 16.19 -10.08
CA ARG A 381 11.80 17.36 -9.42
C ARG A 381 10.31 17.16 -9.23
N GLN A 382 9.80 17.57 -8.07
CA GLN A 382 8.39 17.48 -7.73
C GLN A 382 7.94 18.75 -7.01
N ASP A 383 6.88 19.37 -7.51
CA ASP A 383 6.23 20.52 -6.91
C ASP A 383 4.84 20.08 -6.40
N ILE A 384 4.55 20.29 -5.11
CA ILE A 384 3.27 19.94 -4.45
C ILE A 384 2.64 21.24 -3.92
N ARG A 385 1.33 21.41 -4.11
CA ARG A 385 0.57 22.62 -3.75
C ARG A 385 -0.77 22.31 -3.11
#